data_AF-K1TFB6-F1
#
_entry.id   AF-K1TFB6-F1
#
_cell.length_a   1.000
_cell.length_b   1.000
_cell.length_c   1.000
_cell.angle_alpha   90.00
_cell.angle_beta   90.00
_cell.angle_gamma   90.00
#
_symmetry.space_group_name_H-M   'P 1'
#
loop_
_entity.id
_entity.type
_entity.pdbx_description
1 polymer ?
#
loop_
_entity_poly.entity_id
_entity_poly.type
_entity_poly.pdbx_seq_one_letter_code
_entity_poly.pdbx_strand_id
1 'polypeptide(L)'
;NEVTGCALDDRCGAASVFYALELLKDIETPGFTVVFSVQEELGERGAKTAAFNVEPDIALAVDVSFAYTQGDCEYKCGKLGMGPMIGISPSLSRALSDKLIDICKDKEIPYQTEVMNGLTSTNADQFSVNKNGCMAGTVSIPLKYMHTPSEIIKIDDLEYTGRLLAEFIKGGILNAE
;
A
#
# COMPACT_ATOMS: atom_id res chain seq x y z
N ASN A 1 -7.53 -15.70 -12.57
CA ASN A 1 -6.55 -15.68 -11.47
C ASN A 1 -7.13 -15.01 -10.24
N GLU A 2 -8.29 -15.48 -9.75
CA GLU A 2 -8.85 -15.03 -8.46
C GLU A 2 -8.49 -16.06 -7.39
N VAL A 3 -8.22 -15.59 -6.18
CA VAL A 3 -7.94 -16.43 -5.01
C VAL A 3 -8.96 -16.10 -3.94
N THR A 4 -9.55 -17.14 -3.36
CA THR A 4 -10.43 -17.05 -2.20
C THR A 4 -9.72 -17.64 -1.00
N GLY A 5 -9.73 -16.94 0.13
CA GLY A 5 -9.06 -17.38 1.34
C GLY A 5 -9.50 -16.61 2.58
N CYS A 6 -9.00 -17.02 3.73
CA CYS A 6 -9.15 -16.26 4.97
C CYS A 6 -7.90 -15.42 5.26
N ALA A 7 -8.09 -14.26 5.89
CA ALA A 7 -7.02 -13.34 6.29
C ALA A 7 -6.13 -12.93 5.11
N LEU A 8 -6.74 -12.69 3.94
CA LEU A 8 -6.06 -12.01 2.83
C LEU A 8 -5.75 -10.58 3.23
N ASP A 9 -6.61 -9.95 4.01
CA ASP A 9 -6.28 -8.80 4.85
C ASP A 9 -5.39 -9.23 6.05
N ASP A 10 -4.11 -8.85 6.14
CA ASP A 10 -3.26 -8.23 5.11
C ASP A 10 -2.11 -9.16 4.65
N ARG A 11 -2.39 -10.47 4.57
CA ARG A 11 -1.41 -11.43 4.02
C ARG A 11 -1.10 -11.17 2.56
N CYS A 12 -2.01 -10.59 1.77
CA CYS A 12 -1.72 -10.23 0.39
C CYS A 12 -0.82 -9.00 0.26
N GLY A 13 -0.93 -8.02 1.18
CA GLY A 13 0.04 -6.93 1.27
C GLY A 13 1.44 -7.47 1.58
N ALA A 14 1.55 -8.34 2.58
CA ALA A 14 2.81 -9.01 2.91
C ALA A 14 3.39 -9.82 1.72
N ALA A 15 2.55 -10.55 0.99
CA ALA A 15 2.97 -11.29 -0.20
C ALA A 15 3.46 -10.36 -1.33
N SER A 16 2.81 -9.20 -1.53
CA SER A 16 3.25 -8.17 -2.49
C SER A 16 4.63 -7.62 -2.13
N VAL A 17 4.88 -7.39 -0.84
CA VAL A 17 6.19 -6.96 -0.34
C VAL A 17 7.25 -8.03 -0.61
N PHE A 18 6.96 -9.32 -0.33
CA PHE A 18 7.90 -10.40 -0.67
C PHE A 18 8.19 -10.48 -2.16
N TYR A 19 7.19 -10.32 -3.01
CA TYR A 19 7.37 -10.29 -4.46
C TYR A 19 8.22 -9.10 -4.90
N ALA A 20 8.02 -7.91 -4.32
CA ALA A 20 8.87 -6.76 -4.56
C ALA A 20 10.34 -7.04 -4.22
N LEU A 21 10.60 -7.66 -3.05
CA LEU A 21 11.95 -8.04 -2.63
C LEU A 21 12.59 -9.07 -3.57
N GLU A 22 11.82 -10.01 -4.09
CA GLU A 22 12.29 -10.97 -5.10
C GLU A 22 12.75 -10.26 -6.38
N LEU A 23 11.97 -9.29 -6.86
CA LEU A 23 12.33 -8.46 -8.03
C LEU A 23 13.57 -7.57 -7.80
N LEU A 24 13.93 -7.31 -6.55
CA LEU A 24 15.06 -6.46 -6.14
C LEU A 24 16.31 -7.23 -5.75
N LYS A 25 16.25 -8.56 -5.67
CA LYS A 25 17.29 -9.42 -5.06
C LYS A 25 18.71 -9.16 -5.56
N ASP A 26 18.87 -8.88 -6.86
CA ASP A 26 20.16 -8.69 -7.52
C ASP A 26 20.32 -7.25 -8.05
N ILE A 27 19.59 -6.29 -7.47
CA ILE A 27 19.57 -4.89 -7.86
C ILE A 27 20.12 -4.04 -6.71
N GLU A 28 21.04 -3.13 -7.02
CA GLU A 28 21.51 -2.15 -6.04
C GLU A 28 20.40 -1.14 -5.75
N THR A 29 20.07 -0.96 -4.47
CA THR A 29 19.00 -0.06 -4.03
C THR A 29 19.51 0.92 -2.97
N PRO A 30 18.83 2.05 -2.76
CA PRO A 30 18.95 2.81 -1.54
C PRO A 30 18.68 1.94 -0.31
N GLY A 31 19.11 2.37 0.88
CA GLY A 31 18.76 1.71 2.13
C GLY A 31 17.26 1.85 2.43
N PHE A 32 16.59 0.75 2.73
CA PHE A 32 15.19 0.74 3.16
C PHE A 32 14.97 -0.29 4.26
N THR A 33 13.88 -0.15 5.02
CA THR A 33 13.46 -1.09 6.06
C THR A 33 12.09 -1.64 5.72
N VAL A 34 11.92 -2.95 5.84
CA VAL A 34 10.61 -3.62 5.73
C VAL A 34 10.12 -3.97 7.13
N VAL A 35 8.87 -3.62 7.42
CA VAL A 35 8.22 -3.92 8.69
C VAL A 35 6.93 -4.69 8.41
N PHE A 36 6.82 -5.88 8.99
CA PHE A 36 5.55 -6.59 9.10
C PHE A 36 4.97 -6.28 10.48
N SER A 37 4.06 -5.32 10.52
CA SER A 37 3.47 -4.84 11.78
C SER A 37 2.44 -5.85 12.32
N VAL A 38 2.12 -5.72 13.61
CA VAL A 38 1.05 -6.49 14.26
C VAL A 38 0.10 -5.53 14.97
N GLN A 39 -1.12 -6.00 15.25
CA GLN A 39 -2.14 -5.22 15.96
C GLN A 39 -2.56 -3.93 15.22
N GLU A 40 -2.59 -3.98 13.88
CA GLU A 40 -3.27 -3.01 12.99
C GLU A 40 -4.70 -2.80 13.51
N GLU A 41 -5.47 -3.88 13.55
CA GLU A 41 -6.89 -3.94 13.92
C GLU A 41 -7.21 -3.53 15.36
N LEU A 42 -6.18 -3.26 16.17
CA LEU A 42 -6.30 -2.78 17.55
C LEU A 42 -5.81 -1.33 17.71
N GLY A 43 -5.80 -0.57 16.60
CA GLY A 43 -5.41 0.82 16.52
C GLY A 43 -3.94 1.01 16.13
N GLU A 44 -3.49 0.32 15.09
CA GLU A 44 -2.24 0.56 14.35
C GLU A 44 -0.98 0.50 15.24
N ARG A 45 -1.03 -0.28 16.33
CA ARG A 45 -0.06 -0.19 17.43
C ARG A 45 1.35 -0.60 17.02
N GLY A 46 1.45 -1.63 16.19
CA GLY A 46 2.73 -2.11 15.66
C GLY A 46 3.38 -1.08 14.75
N ALA A 47 2.62 -0.43 13.88
CA ALA A 47 3.10 0.63 13.01
C ALA A 47 3.60 1.84 13.81
N LYS A 48 2.88 2.23 14.87
CA LYS A 48 3.28 3.34 15.74
C LYS A 48 4.65 3.11 16.38
N THR A 49 4.90 1.93 16.94
CA THR A 49 6.19 1.63 17.59
C THR A 49 7.30 1.42 16.57
N ALA A 50 7.01 0.79 15.44
CA ALA A 50 7.96 0.59 14.36
C ALA A 50 8.43 1.91 13.76
N ALA A 51 7.51 2.80 13.39
CA ALA A 51 7.84 4.11 12.83
C ALA A 51 8.66 4.97 13.81
N PHE A 52 8.36 4.89 15.12
CA PHE A 52 9.13 5.59 16.15
C PHE A 52 10.60 5.12 16.21
N ASN A 53 10.83 3.81 16.05
CA ASN A 53 12.17 3.22 16.13
C ASN A 53 12.97 3.34 14.83
N VAL A 54 12.30 3.22 13.68
CA VAL A 54 12.93 3.27 12.35
C VAL A 54 13.24 4.70 11.94
N GLU A 55 12.42 5.67 12.36
CA GLU A 55 12.57 7.09 12.03
C GLU A 55 12.65 7.36 10.52
N PRO A 56 11.68 6.87 9.72
CA PRO A 56 11.76 6.99 8.26
C PRO A 56 11.55 8.44 7.79
N ASP A 57 12.21 8.84 6.71
CA ASP A 57 11.86 10.06 5.97
C ASP A 57 10.58 9.87 5.13
N ILE A 58 10.41 8.65 4.61
CA ILE A 58 9.28 8.22 3.79
C ILE A 58 8.78 6.86 4.28
N ALA A 59 7.48 6.73 4.47
CA ALA A 59 6.85 5.49 4.88
C ALA A 59 5.65 5.17 3.96
N LEU A 60 5.63 3.96 3.43
CA LEU A 60 4.52 3.43 2.64
C LEU A 60 3.82 2.33 3.44
N ALA A 61 2.51 2.47 3.64
CA ALA A 61 1.65 1.39 4.08
C ALA A 61 1.24 0.59 2.84
N VAL A 62 1.44 -0.72 2.91
CA VAL A 62 0.87 -1.67 1.96
C VAL A 62 -0.26 -2.35 2.71
N ASP A 63 -1.46 -2.28 2.15
CA ASP A 63 -2.67 -2.75 2.83
C ASP A 63 -3.69 -3.23 1.78
N VAL A 64 -4.92 -3.49 2.20
CA VAL A 64 -6.06 -3.78 1.31
C VAL A 64 -7.07 -2.65 1.31
N SER A 65 -7.91 -2.61 0.28
CA SER A 65 -9.07 -1.71 0.26
C SER A 65 -10.24 -2.34 -0.49
N PHE A 66 -11.41 -1.73 -0.35
CA PHE A 66 -12.69 -2.27 -0.79
C PHE A 66 -12.78 -2.32 -2.32
N ALA A 67 -12.73 -3.53 -2.87
CA ALA A 67 -13.16 -3.80 -4.23
C ALA A 67 -14.70 -3.88 -4.31
N TYR A 68 -15.26 -3.34 -5.39
CA TYR A 68 -16.69 -3.27 -5.60
C TYR A 68 -17.37 -4.65 -5.56
N THR A 69 -18.42 -4.76 -4.73
CA THR A 69 -19.38 -5.86 -4.74
C THR A 69 -20.81 -5.35 -4.93
N GLN A 70 -21.73 -6.25 -5.28
CA GLN A 70 -23.12 -5.87 -5.52
C GLN A 70 -23.74 -5.30 -4.24
N GLY A 71 -24.17 -4.04 -4.30
CA GLY A 71 -24.74 -3.31 -3.16
C GLY A 71 -23.82 -2.22 -2.62
N ASP A 72 -22.55 -2.21 -3.03
CA ASP A 72 -21.60 -1.17 -2.63
C ASP A 72 -21.80 0.13 -3.40
N CYS A 73 -21.23 1.19 -2.85
CA CYS A 73 -21.19 2.50 -3.47
C CYS A 73 -20.03 2.55 -4.47
N GLU A 74 -20.29 2.43 -5.77
CA GLU A 74 -19.24 2.22 -6.80
C GLU A 74 -18.10 3.26 -6.75
N TYR A 75 -18.41 4.55 -6.54
CA TYR A 75 -17.39 5.60 -6.51
C TYR A 75 -16.49 5.57 -5.26
N LYS A 76 -16.81 4.74 -4.26
CA LYS A 76 -16.00 4.51 -3.06
C LYS A 76 -15.16 3.23 -3.13
N CYS A 77 -15.25 2.49 -4.22
CA CYS A 77 -14.63 1.17 -4.34
C CYS A 77 -13.70 1.09 -5.54
N GLY A 78 -12.62 0.33 -5.39
CA GLY A 78 -11.81 -0.12 -6.52
C GLY A 78 -12.47 -1.26 -7.28
N LYS A 79 -11.85 -1.70 -8.37
CA LYS A 79 -12.24 -2.90 -9.12
C LYS A 79 -11.11 -3.92 -9.08
N LEU A 80 -11.45 -5.20 -8.94
CA LEU A 80 -10.48 -6.27 -9.10
C LEU A 80 -9.93 -6.29 -10.52
N GLY A 81 -8.64 -6.60 -10.65
CA GLY A 81 -7.92 -6.72 -11.92
C GLY A 81 -7.55 -5.39 -12.57
N MET A 82 -7.68 -4.28 -11.85
CA MET A 82 -7.33 -2.94 -12.32
C MET A 82 -6.05 -2.42 -11.66
N GLY A 83 -5.32 -3.28 -10.94
CA GLY A 83 -4.04 -2.97 -10.30
C GLY A 83 -4.16 -2.34 -8.91
N PRO A 84 -3.02 -1.97 -8.30
CA PRO A 84 -2.95 -1.32 -7.00
C PRO A 84 -3.81 -0.05 -6.94
N MET A 85 -4.32 0.22 -5.76
CA MET A 85 -5.05 1.43 -5.42
C MET A 85 -4.10 2.39 -4.71
N ILE A 86 -3.84 3.54 -5.31
CA ILE A 86 -2.95 4.57 -4.74
C ILE A 86 -3.79 5.52 -3.88
N GLY A 87 -3.42 5.62 -2.61
CA GLY A 87 -4.13 6.44 -1.64
C GLY A 87 -4.00 7.94 -1.88
N ILE A 88 -5.14 8.64 -1.85
CA ILE A 88 -5.28 10.09 -1.90
C ILE A 88 -6.10 10.53 -0.69
N SER A 89 -5.44 11.16 0.28
CA SER A 89 -6.05 11.54 1.55
C SER A 89 -5.43 12.84 2.09
N PRO A 90 -6.17 13.67 2.85
CA PRO A 90 -5.60 14.76 3.63
C PRO A 90 -4.53 14.32 4.64
N SER A 91 -4.54 13.07 5.11
CA SER A 91 -3.53 12.52 6.02
C SER A 91 -2.25 12.03 5.33
N LEU A 92 -2.25 11.92 4.00
CA LEU A 92 -1.14 11.41 3.20
C LEU A 92 -0.37 12.53 2.49
N SER A 93 0.89 12.25 2.14
CA SER A 93 1.72 13.16 1.36
C SER A 93 1.29 13.15 -0.11
N ARG A 94 0.75 14.29 -0.58
CA ARG A 94 0.33 14.43 -1.99
C ARG A 94 1.48 14.18 -2.97
N ALA A 95 2.67 14.66 -2.67
CA ALA A 95 3.85 14.46 -3.51
C ALA A 95 4.25 12.99 -3.64
N LEU A 96 4.05 12.20 -2.58
CA LEU A 96 4.32 10.76 -2.60
C LEU A 96 3.28 10.00 -3.44
N SER A 97 1.99 10.33 -3.28
CA SER A 97 0.93 9.75 -4.11
C SER A 97 1.13 10.05 -5.60
N ASP A 98 1.48 11.30 -5.94
CA ASP A 98 1.77 11.69 -7.33
C ASP A 98 2.99 10.93 -7.88
N LYS A 99 4.04 10.76 -7.08
CA LYS A 99 5.22 9.97 -7.48
C LYS A 99 4.87 8.52 -7.78
N LEU A 100 4.05 7.88 -6.96
CA LEU A 100 3.58 6.51 -7.20
C LEU A 100 2.76 6.42 -8.49
N ILE A 101 1.88 7.39 -8.73
CA ILE A 101 1.09 7.50 -9.96
C ILE A 101 2.00 7.63 -11.19
N ASP A 102 3.02 8.48 -11.11
CA ASP A 102 3.94 8.71 -12.22
C ASP A 102 4.79 7.47 -12.50
N ILE A 103 5.23 6.73 -11.46
CA ILE A 103 5.87 5.42 -11.65
C ILE A 103 4.94 4.46 -12.38
N CYS A 104 3.66 4.39 -11.98
CA CYS A 104 2.70 3.52 -12.67
C CYS A 104 2.54 3.89 -14.15
N LYS A 105 2.48 5.18 -14.48
CA LYS A 105 2.40 5.64 -15.87
C LYS A 105 3.68 5.31 -16.65
N ASP A 106 4.84 5.62 -16.10
CA ASP A 106 6.14 5.43 -16.76
C ASP A 106 6.47 3.95 -17.00
N LYS A 107 5.99 3.08 -16.11
CA LYS A 107 6.25 1.63 -16.14
C LYS A 107 5.07 0.82 -16.68
N GLU A 108 4.03 1.49 -17.15
CA GLU A 108 2.81 0.88 -17.69
C GLU A 108 2.17 -0.12 -16.71
N ILE A 109 2.21 0.19 -15.41
CA ILE A 109 1.55 -0.59 -14.36
C ILE A 109 0.10 -0.09 -14.25
N PRO A 110 -0.91 -0.95 -14.44
CA PRO A 110 -2.31 -0.55 -14.23
C PRO A 110 -2.49 -0.14 -12.76
N TYR A 111 -3.25 0.91 -12.53
CA TYR A 111 -3.51 1.40 -11.18
C TYR A 111 -4.86 2.10 -11.10
N GLN A 112 -5.28 2.33 -9.87
CA GLN A 112 -6.51 3.04 -9.51
C GLN A 112 -6.19 4.07 -8.44
N THR A 113 -7.04 5.09 -8.26
CA THR A 113 -6.93 6.00 -7.12
C THR A 113 -7.96 5.62 -6.06
N GLU A 114 -7.54 5.65 -4.80
CA GLU A 114 -8.40 5.51 -3.64
C GLU A 114 -8.51 6.86 -2.93
N VAL A 115 -9.71 7.44 -2.93
CA VAL A 115 -9.91 8.77 -2.31
C VAL A 115 -10.52 8.61 -0.94
N MET A 116 -9.80 9.04 0.09
CA MET A 116 -10.21 9.03 1.49
C MET A 116 -10.39 10.46 1.98
N ASN A 117 -11.47 10.73 2.71
CA ASN A 117 -11.85 12.08 3.12
C ASN A 117 -11.22 12.53 4.45
N GLY A 118 -10.37 11.72 5.07
CA GLY A 118 -9.80 11.99 6.39
C GLY A 118 -8.62 11.09 6.70
N LEU A 119 -8.82 10.12 7.58
CA LEU A 119 -7.83 9.07 7.86
C LEU A 119 -7.94 7.96 6.80
N THR A 120 -6.85 7.24 6.60
CA THR A 120 -6.84 6.03 5.77
C THR A 120 -7.45 4.83 6.49
N SER A 121 -7.44 4.83 7.83
CA SER A 121 -7.70 3.66 8.68
C SER A 121 -6.75 2.51 8.38
N THR A 122 -5.51 2.84 8.06
CA THR A 122 -4.40 1.91 7.83
C THR A 122 -3.22 2.36 8.68
N ASN A 123 -2.15 1.57 8.70
CA ASN A 123 -0.89 1.94 9.34
C ASN A 123 -0.31 3.30 8.91
N ALA A 124 -0.69 3.83 7.74
CA ALA A 124 -0.22 5.13 7.26
C ALA A 124 -0.57 6.29 8.21
N ASP A 125 -1.68 6.21 8.94
CA ASP A 125 -2.13 7.29 9.82
C ASP A 125 -1.23 7.45 11.06
N GLN A 126 -0.43 6.43 11.41
CA GLN A 126 0.58 6.55 12.46
C GLN A 126 1.92 7.09 11.98
N PHE A 127 2.17 7.16 10.67
CA PHE A 127 3.49 7.50 10.13
C PHE A 127 3.76 9.01 10.16
N SER A 128 2.83 9.81 9.63
CA SER A 128 3.01 11.26 9.45
C SER A 128 3.09 12.03 10.76
N VAL A 129 2.49 11.50 11.83
CA VAL A 129 2.44 12.11 13.17
C VAL A 129 3.46 11.51 14.15
N ASN A 130 4.35 10.63 13.68
CA ASN A 130 5.36 10.00 14.53
C ASN A 130 6.63 10.83 14.63
N LYS A 131 7.21 10.96 15.83
CA LYS A 131 8.49 11.65 16.08
C LYS A 131 8.60 13.01 15.35
N ASN A 132 9.41 13.09 14.30
CA ASN A 132 9.63 14.32 13.52
C ASN A 132 8.70 14.44 12.30
N GLY A 133 7.80 13.48 12.11
CA GLY A 133 6.97 13.30 10.92
C GLY A 133 7.72 12.68 9.76
N CYS A 134 6.98 12.12 8.80
CA CYS A 134 7.51 11.58 7.56
C CYS A 134 6.49 11.71 6.42
N MET A 135 6.95 11.59 5.17
CA MET A 135 6.03 11.50 4.03
C MET A 135 5.35 10.13 4.05
N ALA A 136 4.07 10.12 4.44
CA ALA A 136 3.26 8.91 4.47
C ALA A 136 2.50 8.71 3.15
N GLY A 137 2.43 7.46 2.68
CA GLY A 137 1.65 7.04 1.52
C GLY A 137 1.01 5.68 1.76
N THR A 138 0.00 5.34 0.97
CA THR A 138 -0.70 4.05 1.03
C THR A 138 -0.83 3.47 -0.37
N VAL A 139 -0.55 2.17 -0.49
CA VAL A 139 -0.79 1.37 -1.69
C VAL A 139 -1.63 0.17 -1.30
N SER A 140 -2.88 0.17 -1.73
CA SER A 140 -3.86 -0.83 -1.31
C SER A 140 -4.09 -1.88 -2.42
N ILE A 141 -4.34 -3.12 -2.05
CA ILE A 141 -4.78 -4.17 -2.98
C ILE A 141 -6.31 -4.22 -2.95
N PRO A 142 -7.01 -4.16 -4.10
CA PRO A 142 -8.45 -4.29 -4.13
C PRO A 142 -8.86 -5.69 -3.65
N LEU A 143 -9.72 -5.73 -2.62
CA LEU A 143 -10.17 -6.95 -1.95
C LEU A 143 -11.69 -6.93 -1.78
N LYS A 144 -12.35 -8.07 -2.05
CA LYS A 144 -13.79 -8.26 -1.79
C LYS A 144 -14.00 -8.98 -0.47
N TYR A 145 -15.09 -8.62 0.19
CA TYR A 145 -15.55 -9.24 1.44
C TYR A 145 -14.54 -9.13 2.60
N MET A 146 -13.87 -7.98 2.69
CA MET A 146 -12.95 -7.61 3.77
C MET A 146 -13.55 -7.90 5.15
N HIS A 147 -12.73 -8.44 6.05
CA HIS A 147 -13.08 -8.82 7.43
C HIS A 147 -14.15 -9.93 7.52
N THR A 148 -14.38 -10.67 6.43
CA THR A 148 -15.20 -11.88 6.47
C THR A 148 -14.32 -13.14 6.47
N PRO A 149 -14.86 -14.32 6.82
CA PRO A 149 -14.08 -15.57 6.74
C PRO A 149 -13.62 -15.97 5.33
N SER A 150 -14.13 -15.32 4.28
CA SER A 150 -13.88 -15.65 2.88
C SER A 150 -13.71 -14.37 2.04
N GLU A 151 -12.48 -13.95 1.90
CA GLU A 151 -12.06 -12.79 1.12
C GLU A 151 -11.64 -13.20 -0.28
N ILE A 152 -11.70 -12.28 -1.24
CA ILE A 152 -11.33 -12.53 -2.64
C ILE A 152 -10.43 -11.41 -3.15
N ILE A 153 -9.29 -11.79 -3.74
CA ILE A 153 -8.39 -10.91 -4.49
C ILE A 153 -8.12 -11.49 -5.88
N LYS A 154 -7.52 -10.67 -6.75
CA LYS A 154 -6.87 -11.16 -7.98
C LYS A 154 -5.36 -11.18 -7.79
N ILE A 155 -4.71 -12.29 -8.17
CA ILE A 155 -3.24 -12.43 -8.05
C ILE A 155 -2.53 -11.32 -8.84
N ASP A 156 -3.06 -10.98 -10.02
CA ASP A 156 -2.48 -9.93 -10.85
C ASP A 156 -2.38 -8.58 -10.10
N ASP A 157 -3.37 -8.22 -9.27
CA ASP A 157 -3.35 -6.95 -8.52
C ASP A 157 -2.23 -6.95 -7.47
N LEU A 158 -2.05 -8.07 -6.76
CA LEU A 158 -0.95 -8.30 -5.82
C LEU A 158 0.42 -8.20 -6.53
N GLU A 159 0.56 -8.84 -7.68
CA GLU A 159 1.80 -8.76 -8.47
C GLU A 159 2.09 -7.34 -8.95
N TYR A 160 1.08 -6.60 -9.44
CA TYR A 160 1.24 -5.20 -9.83
C TYR A 160 1.60 -4.31 -8.64
N THR A 161 1.04 -4.56 -7.45
CA THR A 161 1.45 -3.89 -6.22
C THR A 161 2.93 -4.13 -5.92
N GLY A 162 3.39 -5.39 -5.94
CA GLY A 162 4.80 -5.70 -5.71
C GLY A 162 5.74 -5.08 -6.75
N ARG A 163 5.33 -5.02 -8.03
CA ARG A 163 6.08 -4.33 -9.09
C ARG A 163 6.18 -2.82 -8.83
N LEU A 164 5.08 -2.17 -8.45
CA LEU A 164 5.09 -0.74 -8.10
C LEU A 164 6.05 -0.47 -6.94
N LEU A 165 6.01 -1.29 -5.88
CA LEU A 165 6.92 -1.16 -4.74
C LEU A 165 8.39 -1.32 -5.17
N ALA A 166 8.69 -2.33 -6.01
CA ALA A 166 10.04 -2.54 -6.52
C ALA A 166 10.53 -1.34 -7.36
N GLU A 167 9.71 -0.82 -8.27
CA GLU A 167 10.07 0.33 -9.09
C GLU A 167 10.22 1.61 -8.26
N PHE A 168 9.39 1.80 -7.23
CA PHE A 168 9.54 2.90 -6.27
C PHE A 168 10.88 2.85 -5.53
N ILE A 169 11.28 1.67 -5.05
CA ILE A 169 12.56 1.48 -4.36
C ILE A 169 13.76 1.72 -5.31
N LYS A 170 13.70 1.23 -6.55
CA LYS A 170 14.76 1.45 -7.56
C LYS A 170 14.93 2.92 -7.93
N GLY A 171 13.81 3.64 -8.08
CA GLY A 171 13.79 5.00 -8.59
C GLY A 171 14.43 6.04 -7.68
N GLY A 172 14.72 5.68 -6.42
CA GLY A 172 15.17 6.63 -5.41
C GLY A 172 14.07 7.65 -5.05
N ILE A 173 14.27 8.32 -3.92
CA ILE A 173 13.34 9.35 -3.44
C ILE A 173 13.42 10.58 -4.37
N LEU A 174 12.28 11.25 -4.54
CA LEU A 174 12.12 12.62 -5.06
C LEU A 174 13.44 13.38 -4.89
N ASN A 175 14.03 13.87 -5.99
CA ASN A 175 15.22 14.71 -5.91
C ASN A 175 14.97 15.76 -4.83
N ALA A 176 15.63 15.61 -3.69
CA ALA A 176 15.68 16.65 -2.68
C ALA A 176 16.52 17.75 -3.32
N GLU A 177 15.86 18.71 -3.95
CA GLU A 177 16.44 20.04 -4.12
C GLU A 177 16.59 20.72 -2.76
#